data_AF-A0A965GT88-F1
#
_entry.id   AF-A0A965GT88-F1
#
_cell.length_a   1.000
_cell.length_b   1.000
_cell.length_c   1.000
_cell.angle_alpha   90.00
_cell.angle_beta   90.00
_cell.angle_gamma   90.00
#
_symmetry.space_group_name_H-M   'P 1'
#
loop_
_entity.id
_entity.type
_entity.pdbx_description
1 polymer ?
#
loop_
_entity_poly.entity_id
_entity_poly.type
_entity_poly.pdbx_seq_one_letter_code
_entity_poly.pdbx_strand_id
1 'polypeptide(L)'
;MIAIEPSKTPSVHGTGLVFDVLGEFSWAIRKSDSISPIGKVALEEFTVKGPAAFLKVQQDQPGTISWLAEAIRLTLDFAFDELKLTRVSVRAKVDQLSLVAALEDLGFVEKSKTDQGRKVRLQVDRWSYIAALAESMMLEHIEDRSWSFGFDNGRRRAGLCSYTDKKITVSKYLSLVHSIDDVKQTIIHEIAHALSGPKEGHGKKWLATAKKLGYRNETYTGEEIAKKYAPYSGICPNGHQHYRYQKPKLLYSCHICAKGFNRQYMIDWVARS
;
A
#
# COMPACT_ATOMS: atom_id res chain seq x y z
N MET A 1 -0.64 -22.54 -18.87
CA MET A 1 -0.62 -21.25 -18.14
C MET A 1 0.60 -20.50 -18.63
N ILE A 2 0.40 -19.46 -19.44
CA ILE A 2 1.50 -18.59 -19.87
C ILE A 2 1.88 -17.79 -18.63
N ALA A 3 3.10 -17.98 -18.13
CA ALA A 3 3.65 -17.09 -17.12
C ALA A 3 3.73 -15.71 -17.77
N ILE A 4 2.80 -14.82 -17.40
CA ILE A 4 2.85 -13.42 -17.81
C ILE A 4 4.14 -12.88 -17.18
N GLU A 5 5.10 -12.46 -18.00
CA GLU A 5 6.29 -11.80 -17.48
C GLU A 5 5.86 -10.60 -16.61
N PRO A 6 6.49 -10.40 -15.44
CA PRO A 6 6.14 -9.27 -14.58
C PRO A 6 6.26 -7.98 -15.37
N SER A 7 5.23 -7.14 -15.31
CA SER A 7 5.21 -5.85 -15.99
C SER A 7 6.44 -5.05 -15.57
N LYS A 8 7.18 -4.51 -16.54
CA LYS A 8 8.31 -3.59 -16.27
C LYS A 8 7.86 -2.14 -16.09
N THR A 9 6.56 -1.86 -16.14
CA THR A 9 6.00 -0.51 -16.15
C THR A 9 4.89 -0.37 -15.09
N PRO A 10 4.77 0.79 -14.44
CA PRO A 10 3.65 1.10 -13.55
C PRO A 10 2.28 0.90 -14.20
N SER A 11 1.30 0.45 -13.41
CA SER A 11 -0.09 0.42 -13.84
C SER A 11 -0.65 1.85 -13.89
N VAL A 12 -1.33 2.22 -14.98
CA VAL A 12 -1.84 3.58 -15.21
C VAL A 12 -3.37 3.64 -15.34
N HIS A 13 -4.06 2.54 -15.01
CA HIS A 13 -5.49 2.39 -15.28
C HIS A 13 -6.33 3.49 -14.60
N GLY A 14 -7.11 4.24 -15.39
CA GLY A 14 -8.02 5.26 -14.89
C GLY A 14 -7.36 6.57 -14.44
N THR A 15 -6.05 6.75 -14.66
CA THR A 15 -5.29 7.92 -14.20
C THR A 15 -5.24 9.05 -15.23
N GLY A 16 -5.54 8.76 -16.50
CA GLY A 16 -5.34 9.70 -17.60
C GLY A 16 -3.86 9.97 -17.94
N LEU A 17 -2.93 9.21 -17.36
CA LEU A 17 -1.51 9.27 -17.67
C LEU A 17 -1.09 8.12 -18.59
N VAL A 18 -0.04 8.38 -19.37
CA VAL A 18 0.66 7.39 -20.17
C VAL A 18 2.15 7.46 -19.85
N PHE A 19 2.76 6.28 -19.67
CA PHE A 19 4.18 6.09 -19.38
C PHE A 19 4.84 5.50 -20.63
N ASP A 20 5.40 6.35 -21.49
CA ASP A 20 6.14 5.88 -22.66
C ASP A 20 7.54 5.43 -22.22
N VAL A 21 7.87 4.17 -22.52
CA VAL A 21 9.12 3.54 -22.07
C VAL A 21 10.33 4.18 -22.77
N LEU A 22 11.26 4.73 -21.98
CA LEU A 22 12.55 5.24 -22.44
C LEU A 22 13.70 4.28 -22.12
N GLY A 23 13.52 3.41 -21.13
CA GLY A 23 14.50 2.44 -20.64
C GLY A 23 13.88 1.51 -19.59
N GLU A 24 14.67 0.61 -19.00
CA GLU A 24 14.14 -0.48 -18.17
C GLU A 24 13.26 0.00 -17.00
N PHE A 25 13.61 1.12 -16.36
CA PHE A 25 12.79 1.76 -15.32
C PHE A 25 12.74 3.27 -15.51
N SER A 26 12.58 3.71 -16.76
CA SER A 26 12.57 5.13 -17.14
C SER A 26 11.47 5.40 -18.13
N TRP A 27 10.67 6.44 -17.85
CA TRP A 27 9.46 6.73 -18.60
C TRP A 27 9.31 8.22 -18.88
N ALA A 28 8.90 8.55 -20.12
CA ALA A 28 8.32 9.84 -20.42
C ALA A 28 6.85 9.83 -19.99
N ILE A 29 6.43 10.89 -19.31
CA ILE A 29 5.07 11.02 -18.78
C ILE A 29 4.31 11.99 -19.67
N ARG A 30 3.16 11.56 -20.16
CA ARG A 30 2.20 12.43 -20.87
C ARG A 30 0.78 12.16 -20.42
N LYS A 31 -0.11 13.10 -20.70
CA LYS A 31 -1.55 12.89 -20.52
C LYS A 31 -2.08 12.05 -21.68
N SER A 32 -3.15 11.28 -21.45
CA SER A 32 -3.74 10.39 -22.47
C SER A 32 -4.30 11.15 -23.67
N ASP A 33 -4.70 12.40 -23.48
CA ASP A 33 -5.22 13.31 -24.50
C ASP A 33 -4.13 14.17 -25.18
N SER A 34 -2.86 13.97 -24.83
CA SER A 34 -1.74 14.75 -25.35
C SER A 34 -0.60 13.86 -25.83
N ILE A 35 0.10 14.33 -26.86
CA ILE A 35 1.30 13.67 -27.41
C ILE A 35 2.56 14.24 -26.74
N SER A 36 2.50 15.47 -26.23
CA SER A 36 3.67 16.13 -25.64
C SER A 36 3.91 15.65 -24.20
N PRO A 37 5.14 15.24 -23.86
CA PRO A 37 5.46 14.86 -22.49
C PRO A 37 5.40 16.07 -21.55
N ILE A 38 4.85 15.84 -20.36
CA ILE A 38 4.81 16.81 -19.26
C ILE A 38 6.05 16.72 -18.37
N GLY A 39 6.78 15.60 -18.46
CA GLY A 39 7.99 15.33 -17.70
C GLY A 39 8.50 13.91 -17.89
N LYS A 40 9.46 13.53 -17.05
CA LYS A 40 10.03 12.17 -17.00
C LYS A 40 10.15 11.71 -15.56
N VAL A 41 9.96 10.42 -15.36
CA VAL A 41 10.18 9.74 -14.09
C VAL A 41 11.03 8.52 -14.33
N ALA A 42 12.03 8.27 -13.48
CA ALA A 42 12.87 7.08 -13.56
C ALA A 42 13.29 6.57 -12.18
N LEU A 43 13.52 5.27 -12.07
CA LEU A 43 14.20 4.63 -10.96
C LEU A 43 15.62 4.26 -11.41
N GLU A 44 16.62 4.79 -10.72
CA GLU A 44 18.04 4.65 -11.05
C GLU A 44 18.87 4.34 -9.79
N GLU A 45 20.19 4.16 -9.93
CA GLU A 45 21.12 4.00 -8.80
C GLU A 45 20.68 2.86 -7.83
N PHE A 46 20.21 1.72 -8.36
CA PHE A 46 19.78 0.57 -7.55
C PHE A 46 20.92 0.05 -6.66
N THR A 47 20.66 -0.12 -5.37
CA THR A 47 21.70 -0.53 -4.41
C THR A 47 21.75 -2.04 -4.23
N VAL A 48 22.95 -2.60 -4.12
CA VAL A 48 23.17 -4.05 -3.93
C VAL A 48 22.92 -4.49 -2.47
N LYS A 49 23.13 -3.60 -1.49
CA LYS A 49 23.02 -3.91 -0.04
C LYS A 49 21.58 -3.95 0.50
N GLY A 50 20.58 -3.74 -0.36
CA GLY A 50 19.16 -3.80 -0.05
C GLY A 50 18.36 -3.25 -1.21
N PRO A 51 17.14 -3.74 -1.49
CA PRO A 51 16.39 -3.31 -2.65
C PRO A 51 15.98 -1.85 -2.42
N ALA A 52 16.69 -0.91 -3.05
CA ALA A 52 16.47 0.52 -2.93
C ALA A 52 16.96 1.20 -4.23
N ALA A 53 16.33 2.31 -4.58
CA ALA A 53 16.65 3.07 -5.78
C ALA A 53 16.54 4.58 -5.53
N PHE A 54 17.08 5.36 -6.47
CA PHE A 54 16.84 6.78 -6.57
C PHE A 54 15.76 7.08 -7.61
N LEU A 55 14.76 7.84 -7.21
CA LEU A 55 13.80 8.48 -8.09
C LEU A 55 14.47 9.69 -8.75
N LYS A 56 14.41 9.76 -10.08
CA LYS A 56 14.67 10.96 -10.87
C LYS A 56 13.35 11.51 -11.37
N VAL A 57 13.17 12.82 -11.20
CA VAL A 57 12.00 13.54 -11.67
C VAL A 57 12.47 14.73 -12.50
N GLN A 58 11.97 14.82 -13.72
CA GLN A 58 12.15 15.96 -14.59
C GLN A 58 10.77 16.51 -14.95
N GLN A 59 10.57 17.81 -14.78
CA GLN A 59 9.37 18.50 -15.23
C GLN A 59 9.70 19.27 -16.50
N ASP A 60 8.98 18.99 -17.59
CA ASP A 60 9.20 19.61 -18.89
C ASP A 60 8.23 20.77 -19.15
N GLN A 61 7.05 20.74 -18.52
CA GLN A 61 6.01 21.76 -18.68
C GLN A 61 5.63 22.39 -17.34
N PRO A 62 5.64 23.73 -17.19
CA PRO A 62 5.11 24.40 -16.01
C PRO A 62 3.62 24.10 -15.79
N GLY A 63 3.15 24.15 -14.54
CA GLY A 63 1.74 23.94 -14.20
C GLY A 63 1.25 22.49 -14.25
N THR A 64 2.12 21.52 -14.53
CA THR A 64 1.77 20.09 -14.61
C THR A 64 2.15 19.29 -13.35
N ILE A 65 2.51 19.97 -12.26
CA ILE A 65 3.06 19.29 -11.07
C ILE A 65 2.10 18.27 -10.45
N SER A 66 0.79 18.51 -10.47
CA SER A 66 -0.21 17.55 -9.96
C SER A 66 -0.20 16.24 -10.76
N TRP A 67 -0.07 16.32 -12.08
CA TRP A 67 0.06 15.17 -12.96
C TRP A 67 1.39 14.43 -12.75
N LEU A 68 2.46 15.18 -12.51
CA LEU A 68 3.76 14.59 -12.21
C LEU A 68 3.78 13.94 -10.82
N ALA A 69 3.08 14.51 -9.83
CA ALA A 69 2.89 13.92 -8.51
C ALA A 69 2.13 12.59 -8.62
N GLU A 70 1.07 12.53 -9.43
CA GLU A 70 0.37 11.27 -9.72
C GLU A 70 1.29 10.26 -10.40
N ALA A 71 2.14 10.69 -11.35
CA ALA A 71 3.13 9.80 -11.97
C ALA A 71 4.15 9.25 -10.95
N ILE A 72 4.60 10.08 -10.00
CA ILE A 72 5.46 9.65 -8.90
C ILE A 72 4.72 8.63 -8.03
N ARG A 73 3.45 8.88 -7.67
CA ARG A 73 2.60 7.96 -6.90
C ARG A 73 2.55 6.57 -7.55
N LEU A 74 2.24 6.51 -8.84
CA LEU A 74 2.19 5.24 -9.60
C LEU A 74 3.55 4.54 -9.66
N THR A 75 4.63 5.32 -9.74
CA THR A 75 6.00 4.79 -9.69
C THR A 75 6.34 4.24 -8.31
N LEU A 76 5.86 4.86 -7.23
CA LEU A 76 6.04 4.34 -5.86
C LEU A 76 5.23 3.07 -5.62
N ASP A 77 3.98 3.01 -6.09
CA ASP A 77 3.14 1.79 -6.06
C ASP A 77 3.91 0.63 -6.72
N PHE A 78 4.40 0.86 -7.95
CA PHE A 78 5.24 -0.10 -8.68
C PHE A 78 6.53 -0.46 -7.93
N ALA A 79 7.26 0.53 -7.40
CA ALA A 79 8.51 0.32 -6.69
C ALA A 79 8.34 -0.56 -5.44
N PHE A 80 7.27 -0.34 -4.66
CA PHE A 80 7.04 -1.09 -3.43
C PHE A 80 6.34 -2.42 -3.67
N ASP A 81 5.39 -2.49 -4.60
CA ASP A 81 4.61 -3.70 -4.84
C ASP A 81 5.23 -4.64 -5.85
N GLU A 82 5.86 -4.17 -6.93
CA GLU A 82 6.45 -5.05 -7.94
C GLU A 82 7.94 -5.27 -7.68
N LEU A 83 8.71 -4.18 -7.53
CA LEU A 83 10.16 -4.26 -7.33
C LEU A 83 10.56 -4.60 -5.88
N LYS A 84 9.59 -4.60 -4.95
CA LYS A 84 9.79 -4.87 -3.52
C LYS A 84 10.90 -4.01 -2.90
N LEU A 85 11.03 -2.76 -3.34
CA LEU A 85 11.98 -1.84 -2.74
C LEU A 85 11.63 -1.60 -1.26
N THR A 86 12.66 -1.50 -0.43
CA THR A 86 12.54 -1.12 0.99
C THR A 86 12.42 0.38 1.16
N ARG A 87 12.98 1.15 0.24
CA ARG A 87 12.98 2.62 0.24
C ARG A 87 13.28 3.19 -1.14
N VAL A 88 12.83 4.41 -1.36
CA VAL A 88 13.15 5.22 -2.54
C VAL A 88 13.70 6.56 -2.06
N SER A 89 14.81 7.01 -2.67
CA SER A 89 15.41 8.31 -2.37
C SER A 89 15.27 9.25 -3.56
N VAL A 90 15.20 10.56 -3.33
CA VAL A 90 15.14 11.57 -4.38
C VAL A 90 16.08 12.71 -4.03
N ARG A 91 16.71 13.30 -5.05
CA ARG A 91 17.48 14.54 -4.90
C ARG A 91 16.76 15.63 -5.66
N ALA A 92 16.42 16.72 -4.99
CA ALA A 92 15.77 17.89 -5.58
C ALA A 92 16.56 19.15 -5.23
N LYS A 93 16.45 20.19 -6.04
CA LYS A 93 16.88 21.53 -5.63
C LYS A 93 15.80 22.13 -4.73
N VAL A 94 16.22 22.89 -3.72
CA VAL A 94 15.30 23.51 -2.75
C VAL A 94 14.42 24.58 -3.40
N ASP A 95 14.84 25.16 -4.53
CA ASP A 95 14.04 26.11 -5.32
C ASP A 95 12.91 25.45 -6.13
N GLN A 96 12.90 24.11 -6.27
CA GLN A 96 11.82 23.35 -6.90
C GLN A 96 10.65 23.15 -5.92
N LEU A 97 10.10 24.25 -5.39
CA LEU A 97 9.14 24.25 -4.28
C LEU A 97 7.94 23.31 -4.50
N SER A 98 7.34 23.34 -5.69
CA SER A 98 6.18 22.49 -6.00
C SER A 98 6.52 21.00 -6.06
N LEU A 99 7.73 20.65 -6.50
CA LEU A 99 8.19 19.26 -6.50
C LEU A 99 8.49 18.80 -5.07
N VAL A 100 9.15 19.63 -4.27
CA VAL A 100 9.45 19.29 -2.87
C VAL A 100 8.15 19.07 -2.09
N ALA A 101 7.17 19.96 -2.22
CA ALA A 101 5.86 19.82 -1.59
C ALA A 101 5.14 18.53 -2.03
N ALA A 102 5.11 18.24 -3.34
CA ALA A 102 4.50 17.00 -3.85
C ALA A 102 5.20 15.74 -3.33
N LEU A 103 6.52 15.78 -3.12
CA LEU A 103 7.25 14.65 -2.53
C LEU A 103 6.90 14.49 -1.04
N GLU A 104 6.82 15.59 -0.29
CA GLU A 104 6.41 15.56 1.12
C GLU A 104 4.99 15.01 1.29
N ASP A 105 4.05 15.42 0.43
CA ASP A 105 2.68 14.91 0.39
C ASP A 105 2.61 13.40 0.07
N LEU A 106 3.64 12.86 -0.60
CA LEU A 106 3.82 11.43 -0.87
C LEU A 106 4.64 10.71 0.22
N GLY A 107 4.89 11.35 1.37
CA GLY A 107 5.55 10.75 2.51
C GLY A 107 7.08 10.69 2.41
N PHE A 108 7.69 11.46 1.50
CA PHE A 108 9.13 11.65 1.50
C PHE A 108 9.55 12.53 2.68
N VAL A 109 10.57 12.09 3.41
CA VAL A 109 11.13 12.82 4.55
C VAL A 109 12.54 13.28 4.23
N GLU A 110 12.85 14.53 4.55
CA GLU A 110 14.20 15.09 4.42
C GLU A 110 15.22 14.25 5.22
N LYS A 111 16.35 13.89 4.58
CA LYS A 111 17.45 13.14 5.21
C LYS A 111 18.76 13.92 5.28
N SER A 112 18.99 14.85 4.36
CA SER A 112 20.22 15.66 4.34
C SER A 112 20.08 16.81 3.35
N LYS A 113 20.77 17.91 3.61
CA LYS A 113 21.02 18.98 2.65
C LYS A 113 22.48 19.01 2.22
N THR A 114 22.73 19.34 0.96
CA THR A 114 24.08 19.50 0.38
C THR A 114 24.15 20.78 -0.44
N ASP A 115 25.32 21.10 -1.01
CA ASP A 115 25.51 22.27 -1.89
C ASP A 115 25.10 23.58 -1.19
N GLN A 116 25.66 23.81 0.01
CA GLN A 116 25.31 24.93 0.90
C GLN A 116 23.81 25.05 1.22
N GLY A 117 23.09 23.93 1.21
CA GLY A 117 21.65 23.91 1.46
C GLY A 117 20.78 24.03 0.20
N ARG A 118 21.35 24.15 -0.99
CA ARG A 118 20.61 24.29 -2.25
C ARG A 118 20.03 22.99 -2.77
N LYS A 119 20.56 21.85 -2.33
CA LYS A 119 20.08 20.52 -2.71
C LYS A 119 19.62 19.75 -1.48
N VAL A 120 18.46 19.12 -1.60
CA VAL A 120 17.87 18.29 -0.55
C VAL A 120 17.80 16.84 -1.02
N ARG A 121 18.12 15.91 -0.12
CA ARG A 121 17.84 14.49 -0.31
C ARG A 121 16.66 14.11 0.56
N LEU A 122 15.57 13.68 -0.05
CA LEU A 122 14.44 13.09 0.66
C LEU A 122 14.41 11.57 0.47
N GLN A 123 13.74 10.87 1.37
CA GLN A 123 13.57 9.43 1.32
C GLN A 123 12.17 9.05 1.78
N VAL A 124 11.54 8.12 1.05
CA VAL A 124 10.27 7.49 1.40
C VAL A 124 10.49 5.99 1.60
N ASP A 125 9.79 5.41 2.56
CA ASP A 125 9.62 3.97 2.67
C ASP A 125 8.13 3.62 2.60
N ARG A 126 7.82 2.31 2.57
CA ARG A 126 6.43 1.86 2.46
C ARG A 126 5.54 2.41 3.59
N TRP A 127 6.09 2.58 4.80
CA TRP A 127 5.32 3.02 5.96
C TRP A 127 5.02 4.51 5.90
N SER A 128 6.03 5.33 5.58
CA SER A 128 5.82 6.77 5.44
C SER A 128 4.91 7.08 4.25
N TYR A 129 4.99 6.30 3.17
CA TYR A 129 4.09 6.41 2.03
C TYR A 129 2.64 6.07 2.36
N ILE A 130 2.39 4.93 3.03
CA ILE A 130 1.03 4.55 3.46
C ILE A 130 0.48 5.55 4.46
N ALA A 131 1.30 6.06 5.38
CA ALA A 131 0.88 7.08 6.34
C ALA A 131 0.44 8.37 5.63
N ALA A 132 1.27 8.89 4.73
CA ALA A 132 0.93 10.09 3.95
C ALA A 132 -0.33 9.90 3.10
N LEU A 133 -0.49 8.73 2.47
CA LEU A 133 -1.71 8.35 1.76
C LEU A 133 -2.94 8.40 2.68
N ALA A 134 -2.86 7.75 3.85
CA ALA A 134 -3.98 7.71 4.79
C ALA A 134 -4.32 9.09 5.35
N GLU A 135 -3.30 9.86 5.74
CA GLU A 135 -3.45 11.20 6.30
C GLU A 135 -4.05 12.17 5.28
N SER A 136 -3.62 12.10 4.01
CA SER A 136 -4.19 12.89 2.91
C SER A 136 -5.68 12.56 2.70
N MET A 137 -6.05 11.28 2.66
CA MET A 137 -7.45 10.86 2.53
C MET A 137 -8.30 11.26 3.74
N MET A 138 -7.74 11.18 4.95
CA MET A 138 -8.41 11.66 6.16
C MET A 138 -8.60 13.17 6.12
N LEU A 139 -7.60 13.92 5.67
CA LEU A 139 -7.67 15.38 5.51
C LEU A 139 -8.76 15.77 4.50
N GLU A 140 -8.88 15.03 3.40
CA GLU A 140 -9.89 15.26 2.36
C GLU A 140 -11.31 15.00 2.85
N HIS A 141 -11.53 13.95 3.65
CA HIS A 141 -12.87 13.46 3.92
C HIS A 141 -13.39 13.69 5.34
N ILE A 142 -12.52 13.79 6.35
CA ILE A 142 -12.92 13.89 7.76
C ILE A 142 -12.74 15.33 8.24
N GLU A 143 -13.86 16.04 8.48
CA GLU A 143 -13.83 17.43 8.96
C GLU A 143 -13.22 17.57 10.36
N ASP A 144 -13.47 16.60 11.24
CA ASP A 144 -12.92 16.59 12.61
C ASP A 144 -11.42 16.26 12.61
N ARG A 145 -10.60 17.30 12.81
CA ARG A 145 -9.13 17.23 12.78
C ARG A 145 -8.50 16.59 14.02
N SER A 146 -9.31 16.16 14.99
CA SER A 146 -8.81 15.35 16.11
C SER A 146 -8.62 13.88 15.74
N TRP A 147 -9.08 13.45 14.55
CA TRP A 147 -8.79 12.12 14.05
C TRP A 147 -7.33 11.95 13.64
N SER A 148 -6.73 10.82 14.00
CA SER A 148 -5.34 10.49 13.69
C SER A 148 -5.20 9.14 12.99
N PHE A 149 -4.11 8.98 12.25
CA PHE A 149 -3.74 7.71 11.62
C PHE A 149 -2.68 6.97 12.45
N GLY A 150 -2.59 5.64 12.28
CA GLY A 150 -1.44 4.88 12.73
C GLY A 150 -1.43 3.43 12.25
N PHE A 151 -0.40 2.71 12.67
CA PHE A 151 -0.29 1.27 12.41
C PHE A 151 -0.51 0.45 13.68
N ASP A 152 -1.11 -0.72 13.54
CA ASP A 152 -1.24 -1.70 14.63
C ASP A 152 -0.72 -3.09 14.26
N ASN A 153 -0.78 -4.03 15.22
CA ASN A 153 -0.29 -5.40 15.07
C ASN A 153 -1.44 -6.41 14.88
N GLY A 154 -2.57 -6.00 14.32
CA GLY A 154 -3.75 -6.83 14.07
C GLY A 154 -3.42 -7.99 13.12
N ARG A 155 -3.61 -9.24 13.56
CA ARG A 155 -3.30 -10.44 12.75
C ARG A 155 -4.50 -11.06 12.05
N ARG A 156 -5.70 -10.60 12.39
CA ARG A 156 -6.99 -11.13 11.92
C ARG A 156 -7.94 -10.05 11.39
N ARG A 157 -7.52 -8.79 11.47
CA ARG A 157 -8.26 -7.64 10.95
C ARG A 157 -7.29 -6.76 10.16
N ALA A 158 -7.80 -6.21 9.07
CA ALA A 158 -7.04 -5.37 8.15
C ALA A 158 -6.87 -3.95 8.72
N GLY A 159 -7.95 -3.38 9.26
CA GLY A 159 -7.97 -2.06 9.89
C GLY A 159 -8.76 -2.02 11.19
N LEU A 160 -8.87 -0.82 11.77
CA LEU A 160 -9.75 -0.48 12.87
C LEU A 160 -10.04 1.02 12.88
N CYS A 161 -11.30 1.36 13.11
CA CYS A 161 -11.76 2.69 13.46
C CYS A 161 -12.10 2.75 14.96
N SER A 162 -11.30 3.47 15.75
CA SER A 162 -11.54 3.73 17.17
C SER A 162 -12.20 5.10 17.35
N TYR A 163 -13.48 5.12 17.70
CA TYR A 163 -14.20 6.37 17.99
C TYR A 163 -13.78 7.00 19.32
N THR A 164 -13.32 6.18 20.28
CA THR A 164 -12.86 6.64 21.60
C THR A 164 -11.55 7.41 21.47
N ASP A 165 -10.59 6.84 20.75
CA ASP A 165 -9.28 7.45 20.54
C ASP A 165 -9.26 8.40 19.34
N LYS A 166 -10.37 8.47 18.59
CA LYS A 166 -10.48 9.09 17.25
C LYS A 166 -9.28 8.72 16.37
N LYS A 167 -9.12 7.41 16.18
CA LYS A 167 -7.95 6.86 15.51
C LYS A 167 -8.34 5.82 14.48
N ILE A 168 -7.82 5.98 13.27
CA ILE A 168 -7.87 4.97 12.22
C ILE A 168 -6.52 4.26 12.21
N THR A 169 -6.53 2.93 12.24
CA THR A 169 -5.32 2.12 12.12
C THR A 169 -5.44 1.07 11.03
N VAL A 170 -4.30 0.76 10.40
CA VAL A 170 -4.14 -0.42 9.54
C VAL A 170 -3.09 -1.37 10.11
N SER A 171 -3.29 -2.67 9.86
CA SER A 171 -2.38 -3.71 10.34
C SER A 171 -1.06 -3.68 9.59
N LYS A 172 0.06 -3.67 10.32
CA LYS A 172 1.40 -3.85 9.75
C LYS A 172 1.54 -5.16 8.97
N TYR A 173 0.91 -6.24 9.45
CA TYR A 173 1.01 -7.54 8.80
C TYR A 173 0.25 -7.56 7.46
N LEU A 174 -0.94 -6.94 7.43
CA LEU A 174 -1.69 -6.75 6.18
C LEU A 174 -0.86 -5.92 5.18
N SER A 175 -0.35 -4.76 5.61
CA SER A 175 0.41 -3.85 4.75
C SER A 175 1.69 -4.46 4.16
N LEU A 176 2.24 -5.52 4.75
CA LEU A 176 3.41 -6.22 4.23
C LEU A 176 3.09 -7.37 3.25
N VAL A 177 1.85 -7.87 3.22
CA VAL A 177 1.48 -8.95 2.29
C VAL A 177 0.67 -8.46 1.11
N HIS A 178 -0.14 -7.43 1.32
CA HIS A 178 -1.03 -6.89 0.30
C HIS A 178 -0.41 -5.69 -0.41
N SER A 179 -0.94 -5.37 -1.59
CA SER A 179 -0.54 -4.20 -2.37
C SER A 179 -0.88 -2.89 -1.65
N ILE A 180 -0.29 -1.78 -2.09
CA ILE A 180 -0.66 -0.44 -1.61
C ILE A 180 -2.15 -0.17 -1.88
N ASP A 181 -2.67 -0.60 -3.03
CA ASP A 181 -4.07 -0.40 -3.40
C ASP A 181 -5.03 -1.19 -2.45
N ASP A 182 -4.66 -2.40 -2.05
CA ASP A 182 -5.44 -3.14 -1.04
C ASP A 182 -5.42 -2.47 0.34
N VAL A 183 -4.26 -1.92 0.73
CA VAL A 183 -4.15 -1.13 1.96
C VAL A 183 -5.01 0.13 1.85
N LYS A 184 -5.06 0.79 0.69
CA LYS A 184 -5.95 1.91 0.41
C LYS A 184 -7.42 1.52 0.57
N GLN A 185 -7.84 0.36 0.07
CA GLN A 185 -9.21 -0.14 0.27
C GLN A 185 -9.54 -0.32 1.76
N THR A 186 -8.56 -0.76 2.57
CA THR A 186 -8.70 -0.84 4.02
C THR A 186 -8.83 0.55 4.66
N ILE A 187 -8.02 1.53 4.23
CA ILE A 187 -8.11 2.91 4.72
C ILE A 187 -9.50 3.50 4.39
N ILE A 188 -9.98 3.33 3.16
CA ILE A 188 -11.31 3.77 2.74
C ILE A 188 -12.40 3.16 3.63
N HIS A 189 -12.28 1.86 3.93
CA HIS A 189 -13.21 1.15 4.80
C HIS A 189 -13.32 1.80 6.18
N GLU A 190 -12.17 2.10 6.80
CA GLU A 190 -12.13 2.69 8.15
C GLU A 190 -12.53 4.17 8.16
N ILE A 191 -12.21 4.94 7.12
CA ILE A 191 -12.71 6.32 6.94
C ILE A 191 -14.23 6.30 6.80
N ALA A 192 -14.79 5.36 6.04
CA ALA A 192 -16.24 5.23 5.89
C ALA A 192 -16.93 4.93 7.22
N HIS A 193 -16.31 4.15 8.12
CA HIS A 193 -16.80 4.01 9.50
C HIS A 193 -16.80 5.35 10.23
N ALA A 194 -15.67 6.05 10.24
CA ALA A 194 -15.55 7.35 10.92
C ALA A 194 -16.64 8.34 10.50
N LEU A 195 -16.99 8.39 9.21
CA LEU A 195 -18.05 9.25 8.67
C LEU A 195 -19.47 8.75 8.91
N SER A 196 -19.67 7.43 9.02
CA SER A 196 -21.00 6.84 9.18
C SER A 196 -21.49 6.84 10.62
N GLY A 197 -20.55 6.73 11.57
CA GLY A 197 -20.79 6.71 13.00
C GLY A 197 -20.92 5.29 13.58
N PRO A 198 -20.69 5.13 14.89
CA PRO A 198 -20.46 3.83 15.53
C PRO A 198 -21.67 2.88 15.53
N LYS A 199 -22.88 3.41 15.37
CA LYS A 199 -24.11 2.62 15.39
C LYS A 199 -24.44 1.96 14.04
N GLU A 200 -23.81 2.40 12.95
CA GLU A 200 -24.15 1.93 11.60
C GLU A 200 -23.56 0.54 11.31
N GLY A 201 -22.40 0.21 11.87
CA GLY A 201 -21.63 -0.98 11.47
C GLY A 201 -21.41 -1.00 9.95
N HIS A 202 -21.53 -2.16 9.31
CA HIS A 202 -21.49 -2.30 7.84
C HIS A 202 -22.88 -2.11 7.19
N GLY A 203 -23.72 -1.24 7.74
CA GLY A 203 -25.08 -0.96 7.25
C GLY A 203 -25.14 -0.21 5.92
N LYS A 204 -26.36 0.14 5.49
CA LYS A 204 -26.60 0.79 4.19
C LYS A 204 -25.91 2.16 4.07
N LYS A 205 -25.88 2.94 5.15
CA LYS A 205 -25.23 4.26 5.15
C LYS A 205 -23.71 4.11 5.05
N TRP A 206 -23.14 3.12 5.74
CA TRP A 206 -21.73 2.80 5.62
C TRP A 206 -21.37 2.40 4.20
N LEU A 207 -22.10 1.47 3.60
CA LEU A 207 -21.81 1.01 2.24
C LEU A 207 -21.93 2.14 1.21
N ALA A 208 -22.95 3.00 1.33
CA ALA A 208 -23.11 4.16 0.47
C ALA A 208 -21.94 5.14 0.60
N THR A 209 -21.50 5.40 1.84
CA THR A 209 -20.35 6.26 2.14
C THR A 209 -19.06 5.65 1.57
N ALA A 210 -18.79 4.37 1.86
CA ALA A 210 -17.61 3.67 1.36
C ALA A 210 -17.54 3.70 -0.17
N LYS A 211 -18.65 3.42 -0.87
CA LYS A 211 -18.69 3.48 -2.34
C LYS A 211 -18.41 4.87 -2.88
N LYS A 212 -18.93 5.93 -2.24
CA LYS A 212 -18.64 7.32 -2.61
C LYS A 212 -17.14 7.65 -2.52
N LEU A 213 -16.43 7.02 -1.58
CA LEU A 213 -14.98 7.13 -1.40
C LEU A 213 -14.17 6.19 -2.33
N GLY A 214 -14.83 5.43 -3.21
CA GLY A 214 -14.17 4.49 -4.13
C GLY A 214 -13.92 3.08 -3.57
N TYR A 215 -14.64 2.68 -2.51
CA TYR A 215 -14.57 1.30 -1.99
C TYR A 215 -15.10 0.29 -3.01
N ARG A 216 -14.30 -0.74 -3.31
CA ARG A 216 -14.62 -1.77 -4.32
C ARG A 216 -15.27 -3.03 -3.75
N ASN A 217 -15.39 -3.13 -2.42
CA ASN A 217 -15.99 -4.29 -1.74
C ASN A 217 -15.32 -5.62 -2.10
N GLU A 218 -14.00 -5.59 -2.29
CA GLU A 218 -13.18 -6.78 -2.48
C GLU A 218 -12.96 -7.47 -1.13
N THR A 219 -13.20 -8.78 -1.08
CA THR A 219 -12.98 -9.58 0.13
C THR A 219 -11.54 -10.07 0.18
N TYR A 220 -10.78 -9.63 1.19
CA TYR A 220 -9.48 -10.20 1.52
C TYR A 220 -9.66 -11.28 2.60
N THR A 221 -9.24 -12.51 2.31
CA THR A 221 -9.19 -13.54 3.34
C THR A 221 -7.91 -13.36 4.16
N GLY A 222 -7.98 -13.52 5.47
CA GLY A 222 -6.78 -13.53 6.33
C GLY A 222 -5.82 -14.71 6.05
N GLU A 223 -6.12 -15.53 5.04
CA GLU A 223 -5.36 -16.71 4.65
C GLU A 223 -3.98 -16.34 4.12
N GLU A 224 -3.83 -15.26 3.34
CA GLU A 224 -2.53 -14.84 2.80
C GLU A 224 -1.59 -14.34 3.92
N ILE A 225 -2.13 -13.54 4.84
CA ILE A 225 -1.40 -13.09 6.03
C ILE A 225 -1.00 -14.30 6.88
N ALA A 226 -1.93 -15.23 7.14
CA ALA A 226 -1.65 -16.41 7.94
C ALA A 226 -0.66 -17.35 7.24
N LYS A 227 -0.77 -17.51 5.92
CA LYS A 227 0.19 -18.24 5.09
C LYS A 227 1.58 -17.64 5.15
N LYS A 228 1.72 -16.32 5.19
CA LYS A 228 3.03 -15.67 5.24
C LYS A 228 3.62 -15.59 6.66
N TYR A 229 2.81 -15.29 7.67
CA TYR A 229 3.31 -14.93 9.01
C TYR A 229 2.88 -15.84 10.15
N ALA A 230 1.98 -16.80 9.95
CA ALA A 230 1.61 -17.68 11.04
C ALA A 230 2.79 -18.62 11.40
N PRO A 231 3.27 -18.62 12.65
CA PRO A 231 4.36 -19.49 13.12
C PRO A 231 4.02 -20.99 13.07
N TYR A 232 2.74 -21.35 12.90
CA TYR A 232 2.34 -22.75 12.75
C TYR A 232 1.56 -22.92 11.46
N SER A 233 1.92 -23.93 10.68
CA SER A 233 1.11 -24.44 9.57
C SER A 233 0.71 -25.87 9.84
N GLY A 234 -0.41 -26.29 9.28
CA GLY A 234 -0.77 -27.68 9.27
C GLY A 234 -1.47 -28.10 7.99
N ILE A 235 -1.43 -29.39 7.72
CA ILE A 235 -2.04 -30.00 6.53
C ILE A 235 -2.95 -31.14 6.98
N CYS A 236 -4.15 -31.21 6.40
CA CYS A 236 -5.03 -32.37 6.61
C CYS A 236 -4.74 -33.48 5.60
N PRO A 237 -5.26 -34.71 5.77
CA PRO A 237 -5.03 -35.83 4.85
C PRO A 237 -5.48 -35.56 3.40
N ASN A 238 -6.43 -34.65 3.20
CA ASN A 238 -6.92 -34.23 1.88
C ASN A 238 -6.14 -33.03 1.30
N GLY A 239 -5.04 -32.61 1.92
CA GLY A 239 -4.15 -31.57 1.38
C GLY A 239 -4.52 -30.11 1.70
N HIS A 240 -5.64 -29.84 2.37
CA HIS A 240 -5.97 -28.46 2.79
C HIS A 240 -4.95 -27.92 3.79
N GLN A 241 -4.50 -26.69 3.54
CA GLN A 241 -3.55 -25.97 4.40
C GLN A 241 -4.27 -25.14 5.46
N HIS A 242 -3.70 -25.13 6.66
CA HIS A 242 -4.20 -24.39 7.80
C HIS A 242 -3.07 -23.63 8.48
N TYR A 243 -3.38 -22.49 9.07
CA TYR A 243 -2.39 -21.61 9.68
C TYR A 243 -2.85 -21.14 11.07
N ARG A 244 -1.93 -21.09 12.03
CA ARG A 244 -2.22 -20.62 13.40
C ARG A 244 -1.10 -19.75 13.97
N TYR A 245 -1.51 -18.71 14.68
CA TYR A 245 -0.60 -17.82 15.41
C TYR A 245 -0.22 -18.31 16.81
N GLN A 246 -0.98 -19.26 17.33
CA GLN A 246 -0.72 -19.86 18.64
C GLN A 246 -0.45 -21.34 18.44
N LYS A 247 0.47 -21.88 19.25
CA LYS A 247 0.77 -23.31 19.29
C LYS A 247 -0.55 -24.09 19.45
N PRO A 248 -0.84 -25.06 18.57
CA PRO A 248 -1.98 -25.95 18.74
C PRO A 248 -1.90 -26.63 20.12
N LYS A 249 -2.90 -26.40 20.97
CA LYS A 249 -2.98 -27.00 22.32
C LYS A 249 -3.88 -28.23 22.37
N LEU A 250 -4.67 -28.45 21.32
CA LEU A 250 -5.65 -29.52 21.19
C LEU A 250 -5.47 -30.18 19.82
N LEU A 251 -6.09 -31.35 19.66
CA LEU A 251 -6.25 -31.96 18.35
C LEU A 251 -7.28 -31.13 17.54
N TYR A 252 -6.91 -30.77 16.32
CA TYR A 252 -7.78 -30.07 15.39
C TYR A 252 -8.04 -30.97 14.18
N SER A 253 -9.23 -30.86 13.60
CA SER A 253 -9.57 -31.48 12.31
C SER A 253 -9.99 -30.43 11.29
N CYS A 254 -9.84 -30.76 10.02
CA CYS A 254 -10.16 -29.89 8.91
C CYS A 254 -11.66 -29.62 8.83
N HIS A 255 -12.06 -28.37 9.10
CA HIS A 255 -13.45 -27.94 8.99
C HIS A 255 -13.95 -27.84 7.54
N ILE A 256 -13.03 -27.87 6.56
CA ILE A 256 -13.36 -27.93 5.13
C ILE A 256 -13.79 -29.35 4.76
N CYS A 257 -13.15 -30.37 5.35
CA CYS A 257 -13.47 -31.78 5.09
C CYS A 257 -14.72 -32.26 5.81
N ALA A 258 -15.00 -31.76 7.02
CA ALA A 258 -16.23 -32.08 7.74
C ALA A 258 -16.64 -30.94 8.68
N LYS A 259 -17.96 -30.74 8.85
CA LYS A 259 -18.47 -29.88 9.92
C LYS A 259 -18.23 -30.56 11.27
N GLY A 260 -17.57 -29.84 12.18
CA GLY A 260 -17.24 -30.36 13.52
C GLY A 260 -15.92 -31.13 13.58
N PHE A 261 -15.61 -31.67 14.77
CA PHE A 261 -14.39 -32.44 14.98
C PHE A 261 -14.50 -33.84 14.37
N ASN A 262 -13.56 -34.22 13.51
CA ASN A 262 -13.50 -35.54 12.89
C ASN A 262 -12.06 -36.07 12.87
N ARG A 263 -11.84 -37.21 13.52
CA ARG A 263 -10.52 -37.85 13.67
C ARG A 263 -9.90 -38.27 12.33
N GLN A 264 -10.71 -38.53 11.30
CA GLN A 264 -10.23 -38.89 9.96
C GLN A 264 -9.56 -37.72 9.23
N TYR A 265 -9.85 -36.48 9.63
CA TYR A 265 -9.33 -35.27 8.99
C TYR A 265 -8.46 -34.45 9.93
N MET A 266 -7.72 -35.13 10.82
CA MET A 266 -6.80 -34.47 11.75
C MET A 266 -5.75 -33.65 11.01
N ILE A 267 -5.55 -32.43 11.48
CA ILE A 267 -4.55 -31.54 10.91
C ILE A 267 -3.21 -31.87 11.57
N ASP A 268 -2.25 -32.25 10.76
CA ASP A 268 -0.86 -32.41 11.20
C ASP A 268 -0.20 -31.03 11.25
N TRP A 269 0.30 -30.62 12.41
CA TRP A 269 0.80 -29.27 12.67
C TRP A 269 2.30 -29.24 12.85
N VAL A 270 2.95 -28.31 12.15
CA VAL A 270 4.37 -28.04 12.26
C VAL A 270 4.62 -26.58 12.65
N ALA A 271 5.64 -26.36 13.47
CA ALA A 271 6.19 -25.02 13.68
C ALA A 271 7.00 -24.61 12.44
N ARG A 272 6.91 -23.35 12.07
CA ARG A 272 7.66 -22.75 10.96
C ARG A 272 8.80 -21.92 11.55
N SER A 273 10.01 -22.13 11.02
CA SER A 273 11.21 -21.35 11.33
C SER A 273 11.18 -19.98 10.68
#